data_AF-A0AA43UDE9-F1
#
_entry.id   AF-A0AA43UDE9-F1
#
_cell.length_a   1.000
_cell.length_b   1.000
_cell.length_c   1.000
_cell.angle_alpha   90.00
_cell.angle_beta   90.00
_cell.angle_gamma   90.00
#
_symmetry.space_group_name_H-M   'P 1'
#
loop_
_entity.id
_entity.type
_entity.pdbx_description
1 polymer ?
#
loop_
_entity_poly.entity_id
_entity_poly.type
_entity_poly.pdbx_seq_one_letter_code
_entity_poly.pdbx_strand_id
1 'polypeptide(L)'
;MNKYHTYDFPDCKCLVVCGDIHGDFNLLVNKVCVQYQMKDTLVIVAGDCGFGFESKGYYENIVKRNTKRVNESNNWFLFIRGNHDNPAYFDGKTFWHKRFTCIPDYSVVKVNGHTILCVGGAISVDRLSRIDAWEHNQRKAHRYSHNSSDNELLSPNYYWKDEAPVFNN
;
A
#
# COMPACT_ATOMS: atom_id res chain seq x y z
N MET A 1 -0.92 0.62 27.04
CA MET A 1 -0.04 1.54 26.27
C MET A 1 -0.14 1.10 24.82
N ASN A 2 -0.75 1.92 23.95
CA ASN A 2 -0.81 1.61 22.52
C ASN A 2 0.62 1.50 21.98
N LYS A 3 0.94 0.34 21.43
CA LYS A 3 2.27 0.04 20.89
C LYS A 3 2.33 0.63 19.48
N TYR A 4 2.74 1.88 19.35
CA TYR A 4 2.95 2.49 18.05
C TYR A 4 4.16 1.86 17.37
N HIS A 5 4.02 1.50 16.10
CA HIS A 5 5.12 0.98 15.29
C HIS A 5 6.00 2.14 14.83
N THR A 6 7.30 2.08 15.12
CA THR A 6 8.26 3.09 14.65
C THR A 6 9.14 2.51 13.57
N TYR A 7 9.30 3.25 12.47
CA TYR A 7 10.14 2.89 11.33
C TYR A 7 11.19 3.98 11.11
N ASP A 8 12.46 3.62 11.25
CA ASP A 8 13.60 4.55 11.15
C ASP A 8 14.37 4.32 9.84
N PHE A 9 14.62 5.40 9.11
CA PHE A 9 15.38 5.40 7.85
C PHE A 9 16.60 6.33 7.94
N PRO A 10 17.63 5.98 8.73
CA PRO A 10 18.77 6.86 9.01
C PRO A 10 19.63 7.15 7.77
N ASP A 11 19.66 6.22 6.81
CA ASP A 11 20.46 6.36 5.58
C ASP A 11 19.72 7.16 4.48
N CYS A 12 18.47 7.56 4.71
CA CYS A 12 17.72 8.38 3.77
C CYS A 12 17.94 9.88 4.05
N LYS A 13 18.38 10.60 3.02
CA LYS A 13 18.67 12.05 3.03
C LYS A 13 17.55 12.87 2.40
N CYS A 14 16.62 12.22 1.71
CA CYS A 14 15.48 12.86 1.07
C CYS A 14 14.19 12.13 1.43
N LEU A 15 13.12 12.90 1.56
CA LEU A 15 11.76 12.42 1.75
C LEU A 15 10.91 12.94 0.58
N VAL A 16 10.18 12.05 -0.07
CA VAL A 16 9.13 12.37 -1.05
C VAL A 16 7.83 11.74 -0.60
N VAL A 17 6.74 12.49 -0.74
CA VAL A 17 5.39 12.00 -0.47
C VAL A 17 4.55 12.16 -1.73
N CYS A 18 3.83 11.11 -2.10
CA CYS A 18 2.83 11.11 -3.17
C CYS A 18 1.62 10.26 -2.74
N GLY A 19 0.58 10.16 -3.56
CA GLY A 19 -0.59 9.30 -3.36
C GLY A 19 -1.25 8.99 -4.69
N ASP A 20 -2.42 8.35 -4.68
CA ASP A 20 -3.28 8.11 -5.86
C ASP A 20 -2.54 7.45 -7.04
N ILE A 21 -1.66 6.49 -6.75
CA ILE A 21 -0.93 5.78 -7.80
C ILE A 21 -1.77 4.66 -8.43
N HIS A 22 -2.83 4.19 -7.75
CA HIS A 22 -3.78 3.18 -8.26
C HIS A 22 -3.13 1.97 -8.95
N GLY A 23 -2.04 1.44 -8.38
CA GLY A 23 -1.33 0.27 -8.91
C GLY A 23 -0.21 0.57 -9.90
N ASP A 24 0.05 1.83 -10.25
CA ASP A 24 1.14 2.24 -11.17
C ASP A 24 2.54 2.20 -10.52
N PHE A 25 2.84 1.15 -9.76
CA PHE A 25 4.09 0.97 -9.03
C PHE A 25 5.33 1.06 -9.93
N ASN A 26 5.29 0.46 -11.13
CA ASN A 26 6.43 0.51 -12.06
C ASN A 26 6.68 1.93 -12.58
N LEU A 27 5.63 2.71 -12.83
CA LEU A 27 5.75 4.09 -13.25
C LEU A 27 6.36 4.94 -12.12
N LEU A 28 5.89 4.74 -10.88
CA LEU A 28 6.45 5.41 -9.71
C LEU A 28 7.95 5.11 -9.57
N VAL A 29 8.34 3.83 -9.61
CA VAL A 29 9.76 3.44 -9.52
C VAL A 29 10.56 4.00 -10.69
N ASN A 30 10.02 3.98 -11.91
CA ASN A 30 10.69 4.55 -13.08
C ASN A 30 10.94 6.06 -12.90
N LYS A 31 9.93 6.81 -12.47
CA LYS A 31 10.06 8.24 -12.18
C LYS A 31 11.15 8.49 -11.14
N VAL A 32 11.07 7.83 -9.99
CA VAL A 32 11.98 8.03 -8.86
C VAL A 32 13.42 7.61 -9.21
N CYS A 33 13.62 6.38 -9.69
CA CYS A 33 14.96 5.82 -9.85
C CYS A 33 15.63 6.16 -11.19
N VAL A 34 14.86 6.39 -12.26
CA VAL A 34 15.41 6.53 -13.62
C VAL A 34 15.25 7.95 -14.13
N GLN A 35 14.04 8.49 -14.12
CA GLN A 35 13.78 9.83 -14.69
C GLN A 35 14.38 10.93 -13.82
N TYR A 36 14.13 10.87 -12.51
CA TYR A 36 14.63 11.86 -11.54
C TYR A 36 15.95 11.47 -10.91
N GLN A 37 16.40 10.22 -11.12
CA GLN A 37 17.68 9.70 -10.61
C GLN A 37 17.86 9.93 -9.11
N MET A 38 16.77 9.87 -8.34
CA MET A 38 16.78 10.10 -6.91
C MET A 38 17.62 9.03 -6.21
N LYS A 39 18.30 9.43 -5.13
CA LYS A 39 19.11 8.53 -4.31
C LYS A 39 18.88 8.80 -2.83
N ASP A 40 19.14 7.81 -1.99
CA ASP A 40 19.00 7.91 -0.53
C ASP A 40 17.62 8.49 -0.13
N THR A 41 16.55 8.06 -0.81
CA THR A 41 15.22 8.66 -0.70
C THR A 41 14.23 7.69 -0.07
N LEU A 42 13.49 8.15 0.93
CA LEU A 42 12.24 7.51 1.34
C LEU A 42 11.08 8.11 0.55
N VAL A 43 10.37 7.27 -0.20
CA VAL A 43 9.12 7.60 -0.88
C VAL A 43 7.97 7.05 -0.07
N ILE A 44 7.13 7.93 0.47
CA ILE A 44 5.88 7.56 1.14
C ILE A 44 4.74 7.71 0.13
N VAL A 45 4.02 6.62 -0.13
CA VAL A 45 2.76 6.64 -0.87
C VAL A 45 1.63 6.70 0.15
N ALA A 46 1.03 7.88 0.29
CA ALA A 46 0.00 8.22 1.25
C ALA A 46 -1.38 8.04 0.64
N GLY A 47 -1.86 6.80 0.62
CA GLY A 47 -3.19 6.46 0.15
C GLY A 47 -3.28 6.05 -1.31
N ASP A 48 -4.34 5.30 -1.61
CA ASP A 48 -4.75 4.79 -2.92
C ASP A 48 -3.58 4.21 -3.72
N CYS A 49 -2.87 3.30 -3.04
CA CYS A 49 -1.70 2.62 -3.54
C CYS A 49 -2.06 1.60 -4.64
N GLY A 50 -3.23 0.97 -4.53
CA GLY A 50 -3.71 -0.09 -5.41
C GLY A 50 -3.54 -1.51 -4.84
N PHE A 51 -3.31 -1.65 -3.53
CA PHE A 51 -3.25 -2.97 -2.90
C PHE A 51 -4.65 -3.55 -2.74
N GLY A 52 -4.85 -4.79 -3.16
CA GLY A 52 -6.14 -5.48 -3.12
C GLY A 52 -6.91 -5.52 -4.43
N PHE A 53 -6.38 -4.94 -5.52
CA PHE A 53 -6.96 -5.06 -6.86
C PHE A 53 -6.31 -6.15 -7.71
N GLU A 54 -5.07 -6.50 -7.38
CA GLU A 54 -4.28 -7.53 -8.07
C GLU A 54 -3.92 -8.69 -7.15
N SER A 55 -3.53 -9.83 -7.75
CA SER A 55 -3.09 -11.01 -7.01
C SER A 55 -1.79 -10.78 -6.23
N LYS A 56 -1.53 -11.57 -5.17
CA LYS A 56 -0.25 -11.54 -4.46
C LYS A 56 0.96 -11.67 -5.40
N GLY A 57 0.88 -12.57 -6.37
CA GLY A 57 1.94 -12.81 -7.34
C GLY A 57 2.25 -11.59 -8.23
N TYR A 58 1.28 -10.71 -8.47
CA TYR A 58 1.51 -9.46 -9.19
C TYR A 58 2.46 -8.54 -8.40
N TYR A 59 2.17 -8.28 -7.12
CA TYR A 59 3.02 -7.40 -6.30
C TYR A 59 4.42 -7.98 -6.07
N GLU A 60 4.54 -9.30 -5.91
CA GLU A 60 5.85 -9.97 -5.85
C GLU A 60 6.66 -9.76 -7.14
N ASN A 61 6.00 -9.78 -8.31
CA ASN A 61 6.64 -9.49 -9.58
C ASN A 61 7.07 -8.01 -9.69
N ILE A 62 6.30 -7.07 -9.14
CA ILE A 62 6.70 -5.65 -9.06
C ILE A 62 8.00 -5.51 -8.29
N VAL A 63 8.10 -6.12 -7.10
CA VAL A 63 9.31 -6.09 -6.28
C VAL A 63 10.47 -6.68 -7.06
N LYS A 64 10.33 -7.92 -7.55
CA LYS A 64 11.38 -8.64 -8.28
C LYS A 64 11.94 -7.85 -9.46
N ARG A 65 11.08 -7.23 -10.27
CA ARG A 65 11.50 -6.45 -11.46
C ARG A 65 12.25 -5.17 -11.10
N ASN A 66 11.98 -4.61 -9.92
CA ASN A 66 12.54 -3.33 -9.50
C ASN A 66 13.71 -3.46 -8.50
N THR A 67 13.95 -4.63 -7.91
CA THR A 67 14.98 -4.88 -6.88
C THR A 67 16.34 -4.28 -7.20
N LYS A 68 16.85 -4.45 -8.43
CA LYS A 68 18.18 -3.96 -8.79
C LYS A 68 18.28 -2.44 -8.65
N ARG A 69 17.42 -1.71 -9.38
CA ARG A 69 17.46 -0.24 -9.46
C ARG A 69 17.19 0.43 -8.11
N VAL A 70 16.26 -0.09 -7.31
CA VAL A 70 15.94 0.51 -5.99
C VAL A 70 17.06 0.29 -4.97
N ASN A 71 17.78 -0.85 -5.06
CA ASN A 71 18.91 -1.11 -4.19
C ASN A 71 20.12 -0.26 -4.56
N GLU A 72 20.42 -0.12 -5.85
CA GLU A 72 21.53 0.69 -6.36
C GLU A 72 21.37 2.18 -6.03
N SER A 73 20.14 2.70 -6.04
CA SER A 73 19.86 4.08 -5.66
C SER A 73 19.59 4.30 -4.17
N ASN A 74 19.55 3.23 -3.36
CA ASN A 74 19.16 3.29 -1.94
C ASN A 74 17.80 3.98 -1.71
N ASN A 75 16.83 3.73 -2.60
CA ASN A 75 15.48 4.26 -2.44
C ASN A 75 14.57 3.24 -1.75
N TRP A 76 13.67 3.75 -0.92
CA TRP A 76 12.70 2.98 -0.16
C TRP A 76 11.29 3.43 -0.52
N PHE A 77 10.35 2.50 -0.59
CA PHE A 77 8.94 2.76 -0.86
C PHE A 77 8.11 2.26 0.33
N LEU A 78 7.43 3.18 0.99
CA LEU A 78 6.59 2.92 2.13
C LEU A 78 5.14 3.25 1.76
N PHE A 79 4.23 2.33 2.01
CA PHE A 79 2.83 2.47 1.63
C PHE A 79 1.96 2.62 2.87
N ILE A 80 1.10 3.64 2.85
CA ILE A 80 0.04 3.90 3.83
C ILE A 80 -1.28 3.70 3.10
N ARG A 81 -2.22 2.97 3.71
CA ARG A 81 -3.47 2.62 3.04
C ARG A 81 -4.31 3.87 2.77
N GLY A 82 -4.97 3.88 1.62
CA GLY A 82 -6.08 4.79 1.33
C GLY A 82 -7.42 4.17 1.71
N ASN A 83 -8.48 4.78 1.19
CA ASN A 83 -9.84 4.25 1.26
C ASN A 83 -10.07 3.10 0.26
N HIS A 84 -9.28 3.04 -0.81
CA HIS A 84 -9.37 1.96 -1.81
C HIS A 84 -8.30 0.89 -1.67
N ASP A 85 -7.54 0.87 -0.58
CA ASP A 85 -6.54 -0.16 -0.35
C ASP A 85 -7.08 -1.23 0.60
N ASN A 86 -6.77 -2.50 0.32
CA ASN A 86 -7.10 -3.61 1.20
C ASN A 86 -6.31 -3.53 2.52
N PRO A 87 -6.97 -3.32 3.68
CA PRO A 87 -6.28 -3.14 4.96
C PRO A 87 -5.41 -4.33 5.38
N ALA A 88 -5.69 -5.54 4.89
CA ALA A 88 -4.91 -6.74 5.18
C ALA A 88 -3.44 -6.66 4.75
N TYR A 89 -3.13 -5.82 3.76
CA TYR A 89 -1.74 -5.60 3.34
C TYR A 89 -0.95 -4.72 4.33
N PHE A 90 -1.63 -3.93 5.15
CA PHE A 90 -1.06 -2.89 6.01
C PHE A 90 -0.94 -3.35 7.46
N ASP A 91 -0.66 -4.63 7.68
CA ASP A 91 -0.39 -5.21 9.01
C ASP A 91 1.11 -5.15 9.41
N GLY A 92 1.96 -4.56 8.55
CA GLY A 92 3.41 -4.52 8.71
C GLY A 92 4.11 -5.86 8.47
N LYS A 93 3.43 -6.85 7.86
CA LYS A 93 3.94 -8.21 7.67
C LYS A 93 3.62 -8.79 6.29
N THR A 94 2.39 -8.61 5.83
CA THR A 94 1.82 -9.25 4.63
C THR A 94 2.57 -8.83 3.37
N PHE A 95 2.90 -7.55 3.24
CA PHE A 95 3.76 -7.02 2.18
C PHE A 95 4.99 -6.36 2.77
N TRP A 96 5.97 -7.20 3.09
CA TRP A 96 7.23 -6.81 3.70
C TRP A 96 8.41 -7.22 2.83
N HIS A 97 8.98 -6.26 2.12
CA HIS A 97 10.19 -6.41 1.33
C HIS A 97 11.19 -5.32 1.70
N LYS A 98 12.49 -5.60 1.55
CA LYS A 98 13.57 -4.69 1.98
C LYS A 98 13.34 -3.24 1.55
N ARG A 99 12.87 -2.98 0.33
CA ARG A 99 12.69 -1.61 -0.21
C ARG A 99 11.24 -1.26 -0.52
N PHE A 100 10.29 -2.14 -0.21
CA PHE A 100 8.86 -1.95 -0.47
C PHE A 100 8.08 -2.49 0.72
N THR A 101 7.36 -1.65 1.44
CA THR A 101 6.71 -2.07 2.69
C THR A 101 5.38 -1.38 2.91
N CYS A 102 4.33 -2.14 3.15
CA CYS A 102 3.08 -1.61 3.68
C CYS A 102 3.16 -1.56 5.21
N ILE A 103 2.82 -0.42 5.81
CA ILE A 103 2.91 -0.22 7.26
C ILE A 103 1.54 -0.05 7.90
N PRO A 104 1.38 -0.42 9.19
CA PRO A 104 0.15 -0.19 9.93
C PRO A 104 -0.23 1.28 10.04
N ASP A 105 -1.53 1.52 10.14
CA ASP A 105 -2.07 2.82 10.54
C ASP A 105 -1.46 3.26 11.87
N TYR A 106 -1.30 4.57 12.02
CA TYR A 106 -0.70 5.23 13.18
C TYR A 106 0.76 4.83 13.45
N SER A 107 1.45 4.27 12.46
CA SER A 107 2.89 4.12 12.51
C SER A 107 3.58 5.49 12.50
N VAL A 108 4.73 5.56 13.17
CA VAL A 108 5.59 6.74 13.19
C VAL A 108 6.81 6.47 12.32
N VAL A 109 7.06 7.35 11.36
CA VAL A 109 8.22 7.25 10.46
C VAL A 109 9.21 8.34 10.81
N LYS A 110 10.48 7.97 11.00
CA LYS A 110 11.58 8.92 11.20
C LYS A 110 12.56 8.86 10.05
N VAL A 111 12.80 10.02 9.44
CA VAL A 111 13.66 10.15 8.26
C VAL A 111 14.17 11.57 8.15
N ASN A 112 15.47 11.75 7.85
CA ASN A 112 16.06 13.07 7.58
C ASN A 112 15.67 14.16 8.61
N GLY A 113 15.66 13.83 9.90
CA GLY A 113 15.25 14.74 10.99
C GLY A 113 13.75 14.96 11.17
N HIS A 114 12.90 14.41 10.29
CA HIS A 114 11.45 14.43 10.44
C HIS A 114 10.95 13.27 11.32
N THR A 115 9.84 13.51 12.02
CA THR A 115 9.03 12.49 12.69
C THR A 115 7.59 12.64 12.20
N ILE A 116 7.07 11.62 11.54
CA ILE A 116 5.83 11.68 10.76
C ILE A 116 4.85 10.65 11.32
N LEU A 117 3.64 11.09 11.65
CA LEU A 117 2.53 10.18 11.97
C LEU A 117 1.81 9.79 10.69
N CYS A 118 1.74 8.50 10.42
CA CYS A 118 1.08 7.93 9.24
C CYS A 118 -0.35 7.52 9.59
N VAL A 119 -1.36 8.29 9.17
CA VAL A 119 -2.77 7.95 9.37
C VAL A 119 -3.33 7.39 8.07
N GLY A 120 -3.69 6.10 8.07
CA GLY A 120 -4.26 5.44 6.90
C GLY A 120 -5.78 5.48 6.89
N GLY A 121 -6.33 5.39 5.68
CA GLY A 121 -7.77 5.37 5.42
C GLY A 121 -8.37 6.72 5.06
N ALA A 122 -9.55 6.66 4.45
CA ALA A 122 -10.46 7.77 4.21
C ALA A 122 -11.87 7.21 3.99
N ILE A 123 -12.88 8.08 3.90
CA ILE A 123 -14.23 7.66 3.51
C ILE A 123 -14.41 7.95 2.03
N SER A 124 -14.70 6.92 1.21
CA SER A 124 -14.89 7.12 -0.22
C SER A 124 -16.17 7.91 -0.49
N VAL A 125 -16.09 8.89 -1.40
CA VAL A 125 -17.28 9.64 -1.88
C VAL A 125 -18.18 8.73 -2.71
N ASP A 126 -17.60 7.78 -3.44
CA ASP A 126 -18.28 6.83 -4.32
C ASP A 126 -18.62 5.47 -3.64
N ARG A 127 -18.53 5.40 -2.30
CA ARG A 127 -18.70 4.14 -1.55
C ARG A 127 -20.02 3.42 -1.86
N LEU A 128 -21.12 4.14 -2.01
CA LEU A 128 -22.44 3.53 -2.28
C LEU A 128 -22.45 2.83 -3.63
N SER A 129 -21.98 3.50 -4.69
CA SER A 129 -21.88 2.89 -6.02
C SER A 129 -20.94 1.68 -6.05
N ARG A 130 -19.87 1.69 -5.24
CA ARG A 130 -18.94 0.57 -5.15
C ARG A 130 -19.51 -0.62 -4.40
N ILE A 131 -20.23 -0.38 -3.31
CA ILE A 131 -20.97 -1.42 -2.59
C ILE A 131 -21.97 -2.08 -3.54
N ASP A 132 -22.76 -1.29 -4.27
CA ASP A 132 -23.74 -1.81 -5.23
C ASP A 132 -23.07 -2.64 -6.35
N ALA A 133 -21.96 -2.15 -6.91
CA ALA A 133 -21.19 -2.85 -7.94
C ALA A 133 -20.61 -4.17 -7.41
N TRP A 134 -20.10 -4.16 -6.17
CA TRP A 134 -19.56 -5.35 -5.52
C TRP A 134 -20.63 -6.42 -5.29
N GLU A 135 -21.79 -6.03 -4.75
CA GLU A 135 -22.92 -6.95 -4.54
C GLU A 135 -23.38 -7.59 -5.86
N HIS A 136 -23.44 -6.81 -6.94
CA HIS A 136 -23.79 -7.32 -8.25
C HIS A 136 -22.76 -8.32 -8.79
N ASN A 137 -21.47 -8.04 -8.61
CA ASN A 137 -20.38 -8.93 -9.03
C ASN A 137 -20.39 -10.24 -8.23
N GLN A 138 -20.60 -10.19 -6.91
CA GLN A 138 -20.69 -11.37 -6.06
C GLN A 138 -21.87 -12.28 -6.46
N ARG A 139 -23.03 -11.69 -6.78
CA ARG A 139 -24.21 -12.43 -7.29
C ARG A 139 -23.96 -13.10 -8.64
N LYS A 140 -23.05 -12.57 -9.45
CA LYS A 140 -22.61 -13.23 -10.70
C LYS A 140 -21.62 -14.35 -10.40
N ALA A 141 -20.60 -14.10 -9.57
CA ALA A 141 -19.57 -15.08 -9.23
C ALA A 141 -20.12 -16.35 -8.56
N HIS A 142 -21.10 -16.21 -7.66
CA HIS A 142 -21.79 -17.34 -7.00
C HIS A 142 -22.56 -18.23 -7.99
N ARG A 143 -22.82 -17.79 -9.23
CA ARG A 143 -23.43 -18.64 -10.27
C ARG A 143 -22.39 -19.51 -11.00
N TYR A 144 -21.10 -19.28 -10.79
CA TYR A 144 -20.02 -19.87 -11.60
C TYR A 144 -18.89 -20.54 -10.80
N SER A 145 -18.88 -20.52 -9.47
CA SER A 145 -17.78 -21.11 -8.68
C SER A 145 -18.27 -21.97 -7.51
N HIS A 146 -17.97 -23.27 -7.59
CA HIS A 146 -17.79 -24.16 -6.45
C HIS A 146 -16.29 -24.26 -6.18
N ASN A 147 -15.89 -23.96 -4.94
CA ASN A 147 -14.58 -24.22 -4.32
C ASN A 147 -13.38 -23.40 -4.84
N SER A 148 -12.93 -22.43 -4.03
CA SER A 148 -11.51 -22.16 -3.87
C SER A 148 -11.23 -21.65 -2.45
N SER A 149 -10.35 -22.34 -1.74
CA SER A 149 -9.86 -22.01 -0.40
C SER A 149 -8.62 -21.12 -0.48
N ASP A 150 -8.62 -20.14 -1.37
CA ASP A 150 -7.60 -19.09 -1.34
C ASP A 150 -7.98 -18.07 -0.27
N ASN A 151 -6.97 -17.62 0.48
CA ASN A 151 -7.11 -16.77 1.65
C ASN A 151 -8.03 -15.57 1.36
N GLU A 152 -9.30 -15.67 1.78
CA GLU A 152 -10.40 -14.77 1.41
C GLU A 152 -10.04 -13.29 1.65
N LEU A 153 -9.20 -13.05 2.65
CA LEU A 153 -8.68 -11.74 3.06
C LEU A 153 -7.83 -11.02 2.00
N LEU A 154 -7.03 -11.74 1.20
CA LEU A 154 -6.14 -11.15 0.18
C LEU A 154 -6.68 -11.32 -1.23
N SER A 155 -7.90 -11.85 -1.36
CA SER A 155 -8.57 -11.94 -2.65
C SER A 155 -8.79 -10.54 -3.23
N PRO A 156 -8.63 -10.37 -4.56
CA PRO A 156 -8.94 -9.11 -5.20
C PRO A 156 -10.39 -8.68 -4.93
N ASN A 157 -10.58 -7.43 -4.56
CA ASN A 157 -11.88 -6.90 -4.17
C ASN A 157 -12.05 -5.48 -4.75
N TYR A 158 -13.30 -5.01 -4.81
CA TYR A 158 -13.68 -3.72 -5.34
C TYR A 158 -14.02 -2.68 -4.26
N TYR A 159 -14.28 -3.14 -3.03
CA TYR A 159 -14.65 -2.30 -1.89
C TYR A 159 -14.24 -2.92 -0.55
N TRP A 160 -13.76 -2.09 0.38
CA TRP A 160 -13.43 -2.47 1.76
C TRP A 160 -14.26 -1.63 2.73
N LYS A 161 -15.03 -2.32 3.60
CA LYS A 161 -15.95 -1.68 4.55
C LYS A 161 -15.22 -0.93 5.69
N ASP A 162 -13.97 -1.25 5.90
CA ASP A 162 -13.04 -0.69 6.89
C ASP A 162 -12.14 0.39 6.28
N GLU A 163 -12.62 1.10 5.25
CA GLU A 163 -11.95 2.22 4.59
C GLU A 163 -11.59 3.37 5.55
N ALA A 164 -12.42 3.62 6.57
CA ALA A 164 -12.28 4.74 7.49
C ALA A 164 -10.98 4.67 8.30
N PRO A 165 -10.35 5.81 8.62
CA PRO A 165 -9.38 5.87 9.70
C PRO A 165 -10.05 5.45 11.01
N VAL A 166 -9.49 4.45 11.68
CA VAL A 166 -9.97 4.04 13.00
C VAL A 166 -9.06 4.65 14.04
N PHE A 167 -9.48 5.75 14.67
CA PHE A 167 -8.77 6.28 15.83
C PHE A 167 -9.06 5.35 17.01
N ASN A 168 -8.07 4.56 17.42
CA ASN A 168 -8.22 3.68 18.57
C ASN A 168 -7.89 4.48 19.84
N ASN A 169 -8.90 4.67 20.70
CA ASN A 169 -8.78 5.17 22.07
C ASN A 169 -7.99 4.20 22.95
#